data_AF-A0A0G4AWS7-F1
#
_entry.id   AF-A0A0G4AWS7-F1
#
_cell.length_a   1.000
_cell.length_b   1.000
_cell.length_c   1.000
_cell.angle_alpha   90.00
_cell.angle_beta   90.00
_cell.angle_gamma   90.00
#
_symmetry.space_group_name_H-M   'P 1'
#
loop_
_entity.id
_entity.type
_entity.pdbx_description
1 polymer ?
#
loop_
_entity_poly.entity_id
_entity_poly.type
_entity_poly.pdbx_seq_one_letter_code
_entity_poly.pdbx_strand_id
1 'polypeptide(L)'
;MKDINFDTLLLAAKPDRFSGDAQFTDTVMQKVQDSEILSSTVRTMNVNKKETFIMKFKHLPRIAIVAIAVGALVIVSTSAYAAYQLFWAKPEVHILESKTSVSGRDEVILSTSGCDTASSTRSELKKGATIGADRISDVIQAHCELQAIENWANRSYGDKAMPDLDSLIIDSKPVKQTIVVASIATHLQAKQGNSFTFAGIDTYGWPKSTLKADNHVKYIVDGKNSIADKIKEGDPVVYVATGNITMTRSQDGGIDADNHPSRTLVAVIKLSMPFENYDQLARQSLSKRETCYGNPNDDCVANGASIDLYTGGGNAGISGNMIMREIQGKVVGLNGNKTSIRSSSGTVFTVTTPTDVISDYNTNKAGRYYDNQKVVIGSNISVKYVDDKDAQTTEISAAYMLFQIELVSKQDPTKAY
;
A
#
# COMPACT_ATOMS: atom_id res chain seq x y z
N MET A 1 24.70 -55.49 -6.60
CA MET A 1 23.52 -55.20 -5.76
C MET A 1 23.70 -53.87 -5.05
N LYS A 2 23.01 -52.85 -5.54
CA LYS A 2 22.40 -51.78 -4.76
C LYS A 2 21.45 -51.09 -5.74
N ASP A 3 20.24 -51.63 -5.80
CA ASP A 3 19.14 -50.97 -6.52
C ASP A 3 18.94 -49.62 -5.85
N ILE A 4 19.35 -48.57 -6.56
CA ILE A 4 19.06 -47.21 -6.18
C ILE A 4 17.59 -47.02 -6.53
N ASN A 5 16.73 -47.25 -5.54
CA ASN A 5 15.29 -47.18 -5.67
C ASN A 5 14.91 -45.73 -6.04
N PHE A 6 14.49 -45.56 -7.30
CA PHE A 6 14.22 -44.28 -7.95
C PHE A 6 13.12 -43.50 -7.21
N ASP A 7 12.18 -44.23 -6.61
CA ASP A 7 11.09 -43.67 -5.82
C ASP A 7 11.60 -42.93 -4.58
N THR A 8 12.70 -43.40 -3.97
CA THR A 8 13.29 -42.76 -2.79
C THR A 8 14.01 -41.46 -3.12
N LEU A 9 14.59 -41.34 -4.33
CA LEU A 9 15.21 -40.10 -4.83
C LEU A 9 14.15 -39.08 -5.26
N LEU A 10 13.00 -39.52 -5.78
CA LEU A 10 11.86 -38.66 -6.07
C LEU A 10 11.18 -38.15 -4.79
N LEU A 11 11.07 -39.00 -3.77
CA LEU A 11 10.57 -38.63 -2.44
C LEU A 11 11.51 -37.66 -1.69
N ALA A 12 12.82 -37.75 -1.89
CA ALA A 12 13.80 -36.82 -1.35
C ALA A 12 13.85 -35.46 -2.09
N ALA A 13 13.34 -35.40 -3.32
CA ALA A 13 13.17 -34.17 -4.09
C ALA A 13 11.85 -33.44 -3.79
N LYS A 14 11.04 -33.94 -2.85
CA LYS A 14 9.91 -33.17 -2.33
C LYS A 14 10.47 -31.90 -1.64
N PRO A 15 10.01 -30.70 -2.02
CA PRO A 15 10.26 -29.52 -1.23
C PRO A 15 9.65 -29.74 0.15
N ASP A 16 10.46 -29.59 1.20
CA ASP A 16 9.93 -29.57 2.56
C ASP A 16 8.93 -28.41 2.69
N ARG A 17 7.66 -28.81 2.79
CA ARG A 17 6.52 -28.10 3.39
C ARG A 17 6.48 -26.58 3.16
N PHE A 18 5.83 -26.15 2.08
CA PHE A 18 4.65 -25.25 2.05
C PHE A 18 4.42 -24.73 0.62
N SER A 19 3.48 -25.34 -0.11
CA SER A 19 2.45 -24.64 -0.92
C SER A 19 1.68 -25.62 -1.84
N GLY A 20 0.45 -25.91 -1.44
CA GLY A 20 -0.74 -25.68 -2.25
C GLY A 20 -1.11 -26.54 -3.47
N ASP A 21 -0.20 -27.12 -4.25
CA ASP A 21 -0.60 -27.54 -5.61
C ASP A 21 -0.13 -28.93 -6.06
N ALA A 22 -0.73 -29.95 -5.45
CA ALA A 22 -0.64 -31.34 -5.92
C ALA A 22 -1.09 -31.48 -7.39
N GLN A 23 -2.06 -30.68 -7.84
CA GLN A 23 -2.56 -30.67 -9.22
C GLN A 23 -1.48 -30.31 -10.25
N PHE A 24 -0.57 -29.38 -9.93
CA PHE A 24 0.53 -29.02 -10.84
C PHE A 24 1.51 -30.17 -10.98
N THR A 25 1.87 -30.80 -9.88
CA THR A 25 2.79 -31.96 -9.86
C THR A 25 2.20 -33.11 -10.67
N ASP A 26 0.92 -33.41 -10.50
CA ASP A 26 0.23 -34.47 -11.24
C ASP A 26 0.10 -34.14 -12.73
N THR A 27 -0.24 -32.90 -13.10
CA THR A 27 -0.38 -32.47 -14.50
C THR A 27 0.95 -32.52 -15.26
N VAL A 28 2.05 -32.14 -14.61
CA VAL A 28 3.40 -32.21 -15.20
C VAL A 28 3.81 -33.67 -15.39
N MET A 29 3.57 -34.53 -14.39
CA MET A 29 3.89 -35.96 -14.48
C MET A 29 3.06 -36.66 -15.57
N GLN A 30 1.78 -36.29 -15.72
CA GLN A 30 0.89 -36.84 -16.75
C GLN A 30 1.33 -36.42 -18.17
N LYS A 31 1.71 -35.16 -18.37
CA LYS A 31 2.25 -34.69 -19.68
C LYS A 31 3.61 -35.27 -20.04
N VAL A 32 4.43 -35.61 -19.04
CA VAL A 32 5.71 -36.31 -19.28
C VAL A 32 5.45 -37.75 -19.72
N GLN A 33 4.46 -38.43 -19.14
CA GLN A 33 4.04 -39.77 -19.56
C GLN A 33 3.45 -39.79 -20.98
N ASP A 34 2.73 -38.74 -21.39
CA ASP A 34 2.03 -38.66 -22.68
C ASP A 34 2.86 -38.10 -23.86
N SER A 35 4.14 -37.78 -23.67
CA SER A 35 4.91 -37.05 -24.70
C SER A 35 5.59 -37.93 -25.76
N GLU A 36 4.83 -38.26 -26.82
CA GLU A 36 5.30 -38.71 -28.15
C GLU A 36 6.09 -37.63 -28.95
N ILE A 37 6.69 -36.64 -28.27
CA ILE A 37 7.25 -35.42 -28.89
C ILE A 37 8.50 -35.70 -29.76
N LEU A 38 9.18 -36.83 -29.55
CA LEU A 38 10.33 -37.23 -30.37
C LEU A 38 9.95 -37.84 -31.72
N SER A 39 8.69 -38.25 -31.94
CA SER A 39 8.30 -39.04 -33.13
C SER A 39 8.04 -38.19 -34.38
N SER A 40 7.51 -36.97 -34.23
CA SER A 40 7.07 -36.14 -35.37
C SER A 40 8.24 -35.43 -36.07
N THR A 41 9.19 -34.89 -35.31
CA THR A 41 10.38 -34.20 -35.82
C THR A 41 11.37 -35.16 -36.50
N VAL A 42 11.42 -36.42 -36.05
CA VAL A 42 12.23 -37.46 -36.70
C VAL A 42 11.59 -37.89 -38.01
N ARG A 43 10.25 -37.92 -38.15
CA ARG A 43 9.60 -38.38 -39.40
C ARG A 43 9.91 -37.50 -40.60
N THR A 44 10.07 -36.19 -40.45
CA THR A 44 10.25 -35.22 -41.55
C THR A 44 11.69 -34.97 -42.00
N MET A 45 12.70 -35.55 -41.34
CA MET A 45 14.10 -35.39 -41.75
C MET A 45 14.47 -36.22 -43.00
N ASN A 46 15.32 -35.64 -43.84
CA ASN A 46 15.94 -36.27 -45.00
C ASN A 46 16.75 -37.52 -44.58
N VAL A 47 16.63 -38.62 -45.33
CA VAL A 47 17.16 -39.96 -44.99
C VAL A 47 18.67 -39.94 -44.71
N ASN A 48 19.45 -39.18 -45.47
CA ASN A 48 20.90 -39.09 -45.27
C ASN A 48 21.28 -38.30 -44.00
N LYS A 49 20.45 -37.34 -43.56
CA LYS A 49 20.62 -36.63 -42.28
C LYS A 49 20.09 -37.43 -41.09
N LYS A 50 19.06 -38.26 -41.30
CA LYS A 50 18.55 -39.22 -40.29
C LYS A 50 19.63 -40.21 -39.87
N GLU A 51 20.38 -40.78 -40.80
CA GLU A 51 21.41 -41.77 -40.47
C GLU A 51 22.57 -41.16 -39.66
N THR A 52 23.02 -39.95 -40.01
CA THR A 52 24.08 -39.26 -39.25
C THR A 52 23.59 -38.82 -37.86
N PHE A 53 22.33 -38.41 -37.72
CA PHE A 53 21.73 -38.02 -36.44
C PHE A 53 21.49 -39.24 -35.53
N ILE A 54 20.97 -40.33 -36.08
CA ILE A 54 20.73 -41.60 -35.37
C ILE A 54 22.06 -42.26 -34.96
N MET A 55 23.10 -42.22 -35.79
CA MET A 55 24.43 -42.75 -35.41
C MET A 55 25.07 -41.94 -34.28
N LYS A 56 24.96 -40.61 -34.30
CA LYS A 56 25.46 -39.77 -33.18
C LYS A 56 24.66 -39.97 -31.89
N PHE A 57 23.36 -40.24 -31.96
CA PHE A 57 22.53 -40.58 -30.79
C PHE A 57 22.72 -42.02 -30.29
N LYS A 58 22.99 -43.00 -31.18
CA LYS A 58 23.24 -44.40 -30.80
C LYS A 58 24.50 -44.60 -29.95
N HIS A 59 25.48 -43.71 -30.07
CA HIS A 59 26.73 -43.77 -29.32
C HIS A 59 26.74 -42.94 -28.04
N LEU A 60 25.65 -42.22 -27.74
CA LEU A 60 25.48 -41.62 -26.42
C LEU A 60 24.99 -42.70 -25.45
N PRO A 61 25.69 -42.97 -24.34
CA PRO A 61 25.19 -43.89 -23.33
C PRO A 61 23.81 -43.42 -22.88
N ARG A 62 22.84 -44.34 -22.69
CA ARG A 62 21.44 -44.02 -22.36
C ARG A 62 21.30 -43.02 -21.20
N ILE A 63 22.24 -43.07 -20.24
CA ILE A 63 22.36 -42.15 -19.11
C ILE A 63 22.58 -40.69 -19.55
N ALA A 64 23.36 -40.45 -20.60
CA ALA A 64 23.63 -39.10 -21.11
C ALA A 64 22.40 -38.50 -21.82
N ILE A 65 21.62 -39.31 -22.54
CA ILE A 65 20.37 -38.85 -23.17
C ILE A 65 19.34 -38.50 -22.09
N VAL A 66 19.21 -39.34 -21.05
CA VAL A 66 18.34 -39.07 -19.90
C VAL A 66 18.82 -37.85 -19.12
N ALA A 67 20.12 -37.67 -18.90
CA ALA A 67 20.67 -36.50 -18.21
C ALA A 67 20.45 -35.19 -18.99
N ILE A 68 20.54 -35.21 -20.32
CA ILE A 68 20.25 -34.05 -21.17
C ILE A 68 18.74 -33.74 -21.14
N ALA A 69 17.88 -34.76 -21.20
CA ALA A 69 16.43 -34.58 -21.12
C ALA A 69 15.98 -34.06 -19.75
N VAL A 70 16.52 -34.62 -18.65
CA VAL A 70 16.27 -34.15 -17.28
C VAL A 70 16.87 -32.76 -17.08
N GLY A 71 18.08 -32.50 -17.59
CA GLY A 71 18.69 -31.17 -17.55
C GLY A 71 17.85 -30.12 -18.29
N ALA A 72 17.34 -30.45 -19.48
CA ALA A 72 16.43 -29.59 -20.22
C ALA A 72 15.09 -29.40 -19.49
N LEU A 73 14.51 -30.45 -18.92
CA LEU A 73 13.29 -30.37 -18.12
C LEU A 73 13.46 -29.53 -16.85
N VAL A 74 14.59 -29.65 -16.16
CA VAL A 74 14.93 -28.84 -14.98
C VAL A 74 15.16 -27.39 -15.37
N ILE A 75 15.84 -27.12 -16.49
CA ILE A 75 16.05 -25.76 -16.99
C ILE A 75 14.70 -25.12 -17.42
N VAL A 76 13.83 -25.87 -18.11
CA VAL A 76 12.52 -25.38 -18.54
C VAL A 76 11.57 -25.21 -17.36
N SER A 77 11.59 -26.11 -16.37
CA SER A 77 10.73 -26.01 -15.17
C SER A 77 11.19 -24.89 -14.23
N THR A 78 12.50 -24.69 -14.03
CA THR A 78 13.02 -23.57 -13.22
C THR A 78 12.83 -22.22 -13.89
N SER A 79 12.99 -22.13 -15.21
CA SER A 79 12.70 -20.90 -15.96
C SER A 79 11.19 -20.61 -16.04
N ALA A 80 10.34 -21.63 -16.17
CA ALA A 80 8.89 -21.47 -16.07
C ALA A 80 8.45 -21.06 -14.64
N TYR A 81 9.05 -21.64 -13.60
CA TYR A 81 8.78 -21.29 -12.21
C TYR A 81 9.19 -19.84 -11.89
N ALA A 82 10.37 -19.40 -12.36
CA ALA A 82 10.82 -18.02 -12.24
C ALA A 82 9.99 -17.03 -13.09
N ALA A 83 9.39 -17.48 -14.20
CA ALA A 83 8.48 -16.67 -15.02
C ALA A 83 7.05 -16.60 -14.46
N TYR A 84 6.64 -17.54 -13.60
CA TYR A 84 5.30 -17.60 -13.02
C TYR A 84 5.20 -17.04 -11.60
N GLN A 85 6.32 -16.78 -10.94
CA GLN A 85 6.34 -16.22 -9.59
C GLN A 85 5.86 -14.76 -9.61
N LEU A 86 4.71 -14.51 -8.99
CA LEU A 86 4.22 -13.17 -8.72
C LEU A 86 5.13 -12.47 -7.69
N PHE A 87 5.45 -11.20 -7.94
CA PHE A 87 6.21 -10.36 -7.01
C PHE A 87 5.41 -9.97 -5.77
N TRP A 88 4.09 -9.83 -5.93
CA TRP A 88 3.13 -9.63 -4.85
C TRP A 88 1.81 -10.32 -5.20
N ALA A 89 1.06 -10.72 -4.17
CA ALA A 89 -0.30 -11.19 -4.36
C ALA A 89 -1.15 -10.04 -4.94
N LYS A 90 -1.98 -10.32 -5.93
CA LYS A 90 -2.93 -9.31 -6.44
C LYS A 90 -3.93 -9.00 -5.33
N PRO A 91 -4.13 -7.72 -4.99
CA PRO A 91 -5.12 -7.36 -4.00
C PRO A 91 -6.52 -7.56 -4.57
N GLU A 92 -7.42 -8.09 -3.74
CA GLU A 92 -8.83 -8.20 -4.06
C GLU A 92 -9.64 -7.52 -2.97
N VAL A 93 -10.69 -6.81 -3.38
CA VAL A 93 -11.59 -6.11 -2.47
C VAL A 93 -13.01 -6.50 -2.82
N HIS A 94 -13.77 -6.98 -1.84
CA HIS A 94 -15.17 -7.33 -2.02
C HIS A 94 -16.05 -6.50 -1.09
N ILE A 95 -17.09 -5.90 -1.64
CA ILE A 95 -18.12 -5.22 -0.85
C ILE A 95 -19.01 -6.30 -0.23
N LEU A 96 -19.02 -6.35 1.10
CA LEU A 96 -19.89 -7.22 1.89
C LEU A 96 -21.27 -6.57 2.09
N GLU A 97 -21.28 -5.27 2.33
CA GLU A 97 -22.50 -4.50 2.61
C GLU A 97 -22.32 -3.04 2.15
N SER A 98 -23.40 -2.40 1.73
CA SER A 98 -23.47 -0.95 1.49
C SER A 98 -24.62 -0.37 2.29
N LYS A 99 -24.37 0.73 3.00
CA LYS A 99 -25.37 1.37 3.87
C LYS A 99 -25.09 2.86 4.02
N THR A 100 -26.04 3.58 4.61
CA THR A 100 -25.82 4.95 5.07
C THR A 100 -25.21 4.91 6.48
N SER A 101 -24.09 5.60 6.67
CA SER A 101 -23.41 5.72 7.95
C SER A 101 -24.23 6.54 8.97
N VAL A 102 -23.81 6.50 10.23
CA VAL A 102 -24.35 7.38 11.30
C VAL A 102 -24.18 8.87 10.99
N SER A 103 -23.14 9.17 10.22
CA SER A 103 -22.79 10.49 9.74
C SER A 103 -23.73 10.94 8.60
N GLY A 104 -24.48 10.02 8.00
CA GLY A 104 -25.43 10.25 6.91
C GLY A 104 -24.81 10.16 5.52
N ARG A 105 -23.62 9.57 5.39
CA ARG A 105 -22.90 9.41 4.11
C ARG A 105 -22.85 7.95 3.70
N ASP A 106 -22.54 7.70 2.44
CA ASP A 106 -22.41 6.35 1.92
C ASP A 106 -21.22 5.65 2.58
N GLU A 107 -21.49 4.47 3.15
CA GLU A 107 -20.51 3.60 3.79
C GLU A 107 -20.58 2.21 3.17
N VAL A 108 -19.41 1.65 2.93
CA VAL A 108 -19.26 0.26 2.49
C VAL A 108 -18.50 -0.54 3.54
N ILE A 109 -18.99 -1.75 3.78
CA ILE A 109 -18.27 -2.77 4.52
C ILE A 109 -17.60 -3.69 3.52
N LEU A 110 -16.32 -3.98 3.72
CA LEU A 110 -15.44 -4.60 2.75
C LEU A 110 -14.68 -5.76 3.39
N SER A 111 -14.37 -6.77 2.58
CA SER A 111 -13.28 -7.72 2.85
C SER A 111 -12.16 -7.49 1.85
N THR A 112 -10.93 -7.75 2.28
CA THR A 112 -9.74 -7.56 1.45
C THR A 112 -8.83 -8.77 1.52
N SER A 113 -8.27 -9.19 0.40
CA SER A 113 -7.21 -10.19 0.30
C SER A 113 -5.96 -9.55 -0.32
N GLY A 114 -4.76 -10.01 0.06
CA GLY A 114 -3.51 -9.47 -0.49
C GLY A 114 -3.16 -8.02 -0.11
N CYS A 115 -3.85 -7.44 0.88
CA CYS A 115 -3.57 -6.12 1.42
C CYS A 115 -2.84 -6.25 2.78
N ASP A 116 -1.60 -5.76 2.88
CA ASP A 116 -0.80 -5.86 4.11
C ASP A 116 -1.33 -4.98 5.28
N THR A 117 -2.29 -4.08 5.03
CA THR A 117 -2.81 -3.12 6.04
C THR A 117 -4.33 -3.10 6.20
N ALA A 118 -5.01 -4.23 6.01
CA ALA A 118 -6.46 -4.35 6.20
C ALA A 118 -6.89 -4.10 7.68
N SER A 119 -6.81 -2.87 8.16
CA SER A 119 -7.19 -2.50 9.54
C SER A 119 -8.63 -2.01 9.65
N SER A 120 -9.28 -1.67 8.53
CA SER A 120 -10.68 -1.27 8.56
C SER A 120 -11.46 -1.92 7.42
N THR A 121 -12.45 -2.70 7.82
CA THR A 121 -13.48 -3.25 6.93
C THR A 121 -14.53 -2.20 6.57
N ARG A 122 -14.42 -0.94 7.02
CA ARG A 122 -15.47 0.07 6.86
C ARG A 122 -14.90 1.36 6.29
N SER A 123 -15.36 1.72 5.09
CA SER A 123 -14.97 2.96 4.42
C SER A 123 -16.18 3.80 4.11
N GLU A 124 -16.07 5.10 4.39
CA GLU A 124 -17.13 6.07 4.20
C GLU A 124 -16.70 7.13 3.19
N LEU A 125 -17.61 7.52 2.29
CA LEU A 125 -17.37 8.58 1.33
C LEU A 125 -17.50 9.95 1.99
N LYS A 126 -16.49 10.82 1.84
CA LYS A 126 -16.54 12.19 2.35
C LYS A 126 -17.58 13.02 1.61
N LYS A 127 -18.06 14.07 2.27
CA LYS A 127 -18.93 15.06 1.62
C LYS A 127 -18.15 15.76 0.50
N GLY A 128 -18.75 15.94 -0.67
CA GLY A 128 -18.05 16.57 -1.81
C GLY A 128 -16.88 15.74 -2.36
N ALA A 129 -16.88 14.43 -2.12
CA ALA A 129 -15.92 13.49 -2.70
C ALA A 129 -15.82 13.63 -4.22
N THR A 130 -14.63 13.36 -4.75
CA THR A 130 -14.36 13.37 -6.20
C THR A 130 -14.77 12.07 -6.89
N ILE A 131 -15.21 11.07 -6.12
CA ILE A 131 -15.64 9.75 -6.60
C ILE A 131 -17.05 9.42 -6.10
N GLY A 132 -17.74 8.53 -6.81
CA GLY A 132 -19.01 7.94 -6.38
C GLY A 132 -18.82 6.73 -5.45
N ALA A 133 -19.89 6.31 -4.78
CA ALA A 133 -19.89 5.16 -3.88
C ALA A 133 -19.56 3.83 -4.58
N ASP A 134 -19.89 3.72 -5.88
CA ASP A 134 -19.57 2.59 -6.75
C ASP A 134 -18.07 2.38 -6.96
N ARG A 135 -17.25 3.42 -6.77
CA ARG A 135 -15.79 3.38 -6.98
C ARG A 135 -15.00 3.14 -5.69
N ILE A 136 -15.65 2.98 -4.54
CA ILE A 136 -14.94 2.82 -3.26
C ILE A 136 -14.07 1.57 -3.26
N SER A 137 -14.59 0.42 -3.75
CA SER A 137 -13.81 -0.83 -3.83
C SER A 137 -12.55 -0.68 -4.66
N ASP A 138 -12.68 -0.04 -5.82
CA ASP A 138 -11.59 0.11 -6.78
C ASP A 138 -10.48 0.99 -6.23
N VAL A 139 -10.84 2.09 -5.55
CA VAL A 139 -9.87 3.00 -4.91
C VAL A 139 -9.14 2.30 -3.76
N ILE A 140 -9.83 1.45 -2.99
CA ILE A 140 -9.20 0.68 -1.92
C ILE A 140 -8.29 -0.40 -2.48
N GLN A 141 -8.72 -1.10 -3.52
CA GLN A 141 -7.89 -2.08 -4.21
C GLN A 141 -6.64 -1.43 -4.82
N ALA A 142 -6.79 -0.25 -5.41
CA ALA A 142 -5.69 0.52 -5.99
C ALA A 142 -4.68 0.92 -4.91
N HIS A 143 -5.18 1.35 -3.74
CA HIS A 143 -4.34 1.67 -2.61
C HIS A 143 -3.58 0.44 -2.08
N CYS A 144 -4.23 -0.72 -1.99
CA CYS A 144 -3.57 -1.97 -1.62
C CYS A 144 -2.45 -2.35 -2.60
N GLU A 145 -2.68 -2.17 -3.92
CA GLU A 145 -1.66 -2.48 -4.92
C GLU A 145 -0.43 -1.58 -4.76
N LEU A 146 -0.63 -0.27 -4.52
CA LEU A 146 0.48 0.64 -4.25
C LEU A 146 1.29 0.24 -3.01
N GLN A 147 0.62 -0.17 -1.93
CA GLN A 147 1.30 -0.66 -0.73
C GLN A 147 2.08 -1.95 -0.99
N ALA A 148 1.50 -2.88 -1.76
CA ALA A 148 2.17 -4.12 -2.12
C ALA A 148 3.42 -3.86 -2.97
N ILE A 149 3.35 -2.92 -3.92
CA ILE A 149 4.49 -2.46 -4.73
C ILE A 149 5.56 -1.82 -3.84
N GLU A 150 5.18 -0.92 -2.94
CA GLU A 150 6.10 -0.25 -2.02
C GLU A 150 6.81 -1.26 -1.11
N ASN A 151 6.08 -2.21 -0.53
CA ASN A 151 6.64 -3.27 0.31
C ASN A 151 7.57 -4.19 -0.48
N TRP A 152 7.21 -4.56 -1.71
CA TRP A 152 8.08 -5.31 -2.60
C TRP A 152 9.36 -4.55 -2.95
N ALA A 153 9.24 -3.27 -3.29
CA ALA A 153 10.36 -2.41 -3.67
C ALA A 153 11.36 -2.28 -2.51
N ASN A 154 10.87 -1.95 -1.32
CA ASN A 154 11.69 -1.87 -0.10
C ASN A 154 12.38 -3.20 0.22
N ARG A 155 11.67 -4.33 0.13
CA ARG A 155 12.28 -5.67 0.34
C ARG A 155 13.32 -6.03 -0.71
N SER A 156 13.16 -5.56 -1.94
CA SER A 156 14.01 -5.93 -3.08
C SER A 156 15.26 -5.07 -3.20
N TYR A 157 15.15 -3.78 -2.87
CA TYR A 157 16.18 -2.78 -3.15
C TYR A 157 16.65 -2.01 -1.92
N GLY A 158 15.90 -2.06 -0.82
CA GLY A 158 16.25 -1.37 0.41
C GLY A 158 17.29 -2.13 1.22
N ASP A 159 17.96 -1.40 2.12
CA ASP A 159 18.88 -2.03 3.07
C ASP A 159 18.10 -2.90 4.05
N LYS A 160 18.52 -4.16 4.23
CA LYS A 160 17.83 -5.14 5.08
C LYS A 160 17.88 -4.81 6.58
N ALA A 161 18.82 -3.97 6.98
CA ALA A 161 18.96 -3.50 8.36
C ALA A 161 18.98 -1.98 8.32
N MET A 162 18.04 -1.36 9.03
CA MET A 162 18.12 0.07 9.30
C MET A 162 19.36 0.29 10.18
N PRO A 163 20.26 1.22 9.83
CA PRO A 163 21.41 1.52 10.68
C PRO A 163 20.90 1.98 12.05
N ASP A 164 21.60 1.56 13.11
CA ASP A 164 21.29 2.00 14.46
C ASP A 164 21.52 3.51 14.56
N LEU A 165 20.44 4.29 14.45
CA LEU A 165 20.49 5.75 14.49
C LEU A 165 20.91 6.26 15.87
N ASP A 166 20.70 5.48 16.92
CA ASP A 166 21.12 5.83 18.29
C ASP A 166 22.64 5.66 18.47
N SER A 167 23.30 4.89 17.59
CA SER A 167 24.77 4.77 17.56
C SER A 167 25.47 5.95 16.88
N LEU A 168 24.73 6.85 16.22
CA LEU A 168 25.28 8.08 15.64
C LEU A 168 25.57 9.09 16.75
N ILE A 169 26.84 9.24 17.11
CA ILE A 169 27.33 10.32 18.00
C ILE A 169 27.73 11.54 17.14
N ILE A 170 27.67 12.75 17.71
CA ILE A 170 28.26 13.95 17.12
C ILE A 170 29.73 13.64 16.82
N ASP A 171 30.16 13.81 15.57
CA ASP A 171 31.49 13.43 15.00
C ASP A 171 31.66 11.96 14.54
N SER A 172 30.60 11.14 14.52
CA SER A 172 30.67 9.82 13.88
C SER A 172 30.84 9.94 12.36
N LYS A 173 31.43 8.91 11.74
CA LYS A 173 31.52 8.85 10.28
C LYS A 173 30.11 8.87 9.68
N PRO A 174 29.88 9.62 8.58
CA PRO A 174 28.58 9.62 7.93
C PRO A 174 28.14 8.21 7.55
N VAL A 175 26.90 7.87 7.86
CA VAL A 175 26.30 6.58 7.51
C VAL A 175 25.63 6.71 6.16
N LYS A 176 25.91 5.78 5.26
CA LYS A 176 25.26 5.71 3.95
C LYS A 176 24.11 4.73 4.02
N GLN A 177 22.97 5.13 3.46
CA GLN A 177 21.79 4.29 3.36
C GLN A 177 21.24 4.32 1.94
N THR A 178 20.82 3.16 1.45
CA THR A 178 20.06 3.04 0.22
C THR A 178 18.61 3.42 0.51
N ILE A 179 18.15 4.51 -0.10
CA ILE A 179 16.74 4.84 -0.12
C ILE A 179 16.06 4.22 -1.33
N VAL A 180 14.83 3.75 -1.11
CA VAL A 180 13.94 3.28 -2.17
C VAL A 180 12.77 4.23 -2.24
N VAL A 181 12.52 4.75 -3.43
CA VAL A 181 11.38 5.63 -3.71
C VAL A 181 10.48 4.90 -4.69
N ALA A 182 9.33 4.44 -4.22
CA ALA A 182 8.21 4.10 -5.07
C ALA A 182 7.37 5.37 -5.28
N SER A 183 7.05 5.70 -6.53
CA SER A 183 6.08 6.76 -6.80
C SER A 183 4.69 6.32 -6.35
N ILE A 184 3.76 7.27 -6.24
CA ILE A 184 2.31 6.98 -6.35
C ILE A 184 2.04 6.58 -7.82
N ALA A 185 0.80 6.60 -8.29
CA ALA A 185 0.53 6.47 -9.72
C ALA A 185 1.04 7.68 -10.50
N THR A 186 1.64 7.39 -11.65
CA THR A 186 2.08 8.35 -12.67
C THR A 186 1.70 7.79 -14.04
N HIS A 187 2.00 8.54 -15.09
CA HIS A 187 1.96 8.08 -16.47
C HIS A 187 3.38 8.03 -17.02
N LEU A 188 3.70 7.00 -17.80
CA LEU A 188 4.89 7.05 -18.63
C LEU A 188 4.64 8.07 -19.75
N GLN A 189 5.34 9.20 -19.72
CA GLN A 189 5.18 10.26 -20.72
C GLN A 189 6.10 10.07 -21.92
N ALA A 190 7.36 9.71 -21.66
CA ALA A 190 8.35 9.54 -22.72
C ALA A 190 9.50 8.62 -22.28
N LYS A 191 10.06 7.89 -23.25
CA LYS A 191 11.31 7.14 -23.11
C LYS A 191 12.30 7.58 -24.18
N GLN A 192 13.43 8.15 -23.76
CA GLN A 192 14.49 8.62 -24.65
C GLN A 192 15.83 8.00 -24.23
N GLY A 193 16.30 7.01 -25.00
CA GLY A 193 17.48 6.22 -24.62
C GLY A 193 17.28 5.52 -23.27
N ASN A 194 18.13 5.82 -22.30
CA ASN A 194 18.02 5.34 -20.91
C ASN A 194 17.33 6.35 -19.98
N SER A 195 16.73 7.41 -20.50
CA SER A 195 15.98 8.40 -19.70
C SER A 195 14.49 8.15 -19.81
N PHE A 196 13.81 8.16 -18.66
CA PHE A 196 12.37 7.95 -18.54
C PHE A 196 11.74 9.18 -17.92
N THR A 197 10.68 9.68 -18.56
CA THR A 197 9.91 10.82 -18.06
C THR A 197 8.54 10.34 -17.62
N PHE A 198 8.20 10.63 -16.37
CA PHE A 198 6.93 10.31 -15.76
C PHE A 198 6.15 11.60 -15.49
N ALA A 199 4.85 11.58 -15.74
CA ALA A 199 3.94 12.70 -15.51
C ALA A 199 2.86 12.31 -14.49
N GLY A 200 2.53 13.23 -13.59
CA GLY A 200 1.67 12.97 -12.43
C GLY A 200 2.36 13.40 -11.16
N ILE A 201 1.58 13.65 -10.11
CA ILE A 201 2.11 14.07 -8.80
C ILE A 201 2.82 12.86 -8.17
N ASP A 202 4.14 12.95 -8.07
CA ASP A 202 4.92 11.91 -7.39
C ASP A 202 4.78 12.02 -5.86
N THR A 203 5.46 11.11 -5.14
CA THR A 203 5.42 11.02 -3.67
C THR A 203 5.87 12.32 -2.96
N TYR A 204 6.58 13.22 -3.67
CA TYR A 204 7.05 14.51 -3.15
C TYR A 204 6.23 15.70 -3.63
N GLY A 205 5.11 15.46 -4.31
CA GLY A 205 4.28 16.53 -4.84
C GLY A 205 4.75 17.06 -6.20
N TRP A 206 5.76 16.45 -6.83
CA TRP A 206 6.29 16.98 -8.09
C TRP A 206 5.46 16.48 -9.28
N PRO A 207 5.02 17.37 -10.17
CA PRO A 207 4.10 17.01 -11.27
C PRO A 207 4.79 16.23 -12.40
N LYS A 208 6.12 16.18 -12.40
CA LYS A 208 6.92 15.56 -13.44
C LYS A 208 8.29 15.15 -12.90
N SER A 209 8.68 13.90 -13.18
CA SER A 209 9.97 13.34 -12.74
C SER A 209 10.67 12.68 -13.92
N THR A 210 11.93 13.07 -14.17
CA THR A 210 12.78 12.46 -15.21
C THR A 210 13.91 11.70 -14.54
N LEU A 211 13.97 10.39 -14.78
CA LEU A 211 14.93 9.49 -14.15
C LEU A 211 15.79 8.80 -15.19
N LYS A 212 17.08 8.69 -14.88
CA LYS A 212 17.99 7.85 -15.66
C LYS A 212 17.92 6.42 -15.17
N ALA A 213 17.77 5.51 -16.10
CA ALA A 213 17.88 4.08 -15.91
C ALA A 213 19.33 3.62 -16.05
N ASP A 214 19.67 2.59 -15.27
CA ASP A 214 20.78 1.72 -15.61
C ASP A 214 20.33 0.59 -16.56
N ASN A 215 21.23 -0.35 -16.86
CA ASN A 215 20.93 -1.46 -17.78
C ASN A 215 20.02 -2.55 -17.17
N HIS A 216 19.58 -2.43 -15.92
CA HIS A 216 18.90 -3.50 -15.17
C HIS A 216 17.48 -3.13 -14.70
N VAL A 217 16.83 -2.16 -15.35
CA VAL A 217 15.43 -1.81 -15.05
C VAL A 217 14.53 -3.03 -15.22
N LYS A 218 13.80 -3.38 -14.16
CA LYS A 218 12.73 -4.37 -14.23
C LYS A 218 11.45 -3.75 -14.79
N TYR A 219 10.81 -4.46 -15.71
CA TYR A 219 9.47 -4.12 -16.18
C TYR A 219 8.49 -5.11 -15.59
N ILE A 220 7.46 -4.62 -14.92
CA ILE A 220 6.48 -5.47 -14.24
C ILE A 220 5.10 -5.16 -14.77
N VAL A 221 4.36 -6.19 -15.14
CA VAL A 221 2.97 -6.09 -15.58
C VAL A 221 2.20 -7.19 -14.87
N ASP A 222 1.04 -6.84 -14.29
CA ASP A 222 0.22 -7.79 -13.54
C ASP A 222 0.96 -8.50 -12.39
N GLY A 223 1.90 -7.80 -11.76
CA GLY A 223 2.74 -8.34 -10.68
C GLY A 223 3.79 -9.36 -11.14
N LYS A 224 4.04 -9.50 -12.45
CA LYS A 224 5.03 -10.44 -13.01
C LYS A 224 6.11 -9.73 -13.82
N ASN A 225 7.29 -10.33 -13.86
CA ASN A 225 8.36 -9.88 -14.75
C ASN A 225 7.86 -9.84 -16.19
N SER A 226 8.21 -8.76 -16.89
CA SER A 226 7.78 -8.46 -18.24
C SER A 226 8.89 -7.75 -19.01
N ILE A 227 8.56 -7.29 -20.21
CA ILE A 227 9.44 -6.55 -21.10
C ILE A 227 8.94 -5.11 -21.28
N ALA A 228 9.86 -4.21 -21.64
CA ALA A 228 9.56 -2.79 -21.83
C ALA A 228 8.37 -2.52 -22.76
N ASP A 229 8.24 -3.28 -23.86
CA ASP A 229 7.23 -3.07 -24.90
C ASP A 229 5.78 -3.29 -24.41
N LYS A 230 5.61 -3.91 -23.24
CA LYS A 230 4.29 -4.10 -22.60
C LYS A 230 3.84 -2.86 -21.81
N ILE A 231 4.70 -1.87 -21.64
CA ILE A 231 4.42 -0.59 -21.01
C ILE A 231 4.60 0.52 -22.04
N LYS A 232 3.50 1.18 -22.40
CA LYS A 232 3.45 2.21 -23.44
C LYS A 232 3.31 3.60 -22.83
N GLU A 233 3.59 4.62 -23.64
CA GLU A 233 3.27 6.00 -23.26
C GLU A 233 1.78 6.14 -22.97
N GLY A 234 1.45 6.85 -21.89
CA GLY A 234 0.10 7.00 -21.37
C GLY A 234 -0.38 5.86 -20.47
N ASP A 235 0.35 4.74 -20.35
CA ASP A 235 -0.02 3.70 -19.38
C ASP A 235 0.11 4.25 -17.94
N PRO A 236 -0.82 3.92 -17.04
CA PRO A 236 -0.68 4.19 -15.61
C PRO A 236 0.42 3.30 -15.04
N VAL A 237 1.42 3.91 -14.42
CA VAL A 237 2.61 3.24 -13.92
C VAL A 237 3.04 3.76 -12.55
N VAL A 238 3.71 2.88 -11.81
CA VAL A 238 4.58 3.25 -10.69
C VAL A 238 6.01 3.08 -11.15
N TYR A 239 6.85 4.07 -10.89
CA TYR A 239 8.29 3.90 -11.00
C TYR A 239 8.90 3.62 -9.62
N VAL A 240 9.95 2.81 -9.61
CA VAL A 240 10.79 2.61 -8.42
C VAL A 240 12.18 3.09 -8.75
N ALA A 241 12.71 3.96 -7.89
CA ALA A 241 14.05 4.48 -7.99
C ALA A 241 14.82 4.26 -6.70
N THR A 242 16.12 4.04 -6.82
CA THR A 242 17.04 3.97 -5.68
C THR A 242 17.96 5.18 -5.66
N GLY A 243 18.37 5.59 -4.47
CA GLY A 243 19.38 6.60 -4.26
C GLY A 243 20.20 6.25 -3.02
N ASN A 244 21.34 6.91 -2.84
CA ASN A 244 22.11 6.81 -1.62
C ASN A 244 22.01 8.13 -0.87
N ILE A 245 21.49 8.10 0.35
CA ILE A 245 21.60 9.23 1.27
C ILE A 245 22.80 9.04 2.17
N THR A 246 23.38 10.15 2.60
CA THR A 246 24.39 10.18 3.65
C THR A 246 23.77 10.88 4.85
N MET A 247 23.80 10.23 6.00
CA MET A 247 23.21 10.67 7.25
C MET A 247 24.32 11.00 8.26
N THR A 248 24.19 12.13 8.95
CA THR A 248 25.12 12.60 9.99
C THR A 248 24.35 13.09 11.21
N ARG A 249 24.93 12.93 12.40
CA ARG A 249 24.37 13.53 13.62
C ARG A 249 24.62 15.03 13.59
N SER A 250 23.57 15.83 13.76
CA SER A 250 23.67 17.29 13.84
C SER A 250 24.07 17.72 15.27
N GLN A 251 24.60 18.94 15.42
CA GLN A 251 25.07 19.47 16.71
C GLN A 251 23.95 19.66 17.75
N ASP A 252 22.70 19.83 17.30
CA ASP A 252 21.49 19.91 18.14
C ASP A 252 20.93 18.53 18.51
N GLY A 253 21.63 17.44 18.14
CA GLY A 253 21.26 16.07 18.46
C GLY A 253 20.26 15.44 17.49
N GLY A 254 19.86 16.15 16.43
CA GLY A 254 19.09 15.62 15.30
C GLY A 254 19.91 14.80 14.30
N ILE A 255 19.28 14.44 13.19
CA ILE A 255 19.91 13.71 12.08
C ILE A 255 19.76 14.55 10.82
N ASP A 256 20.90 14.97 10.27
CA ASP A 256 20.98 15.63 8.97
C ASP A 256 21.12 14.55 7.89
N ALA A 257 20.32 14.67 6.82
CA ALA A 257 20.41 13.83 5.65
C ALA A 257 20.41 14.69 4.38
N ASP A 258 21.14 14.26 3.35
CA ASP A 258 21.03 14.87 2.02
C ASP A 258 19.60 14.66 1.48
N ASN A 259 18.87 15.77 1.30
CA ASN A 259 17.47 15.75 0.90
C ASN A 259 17.26 15.56 -0.61
N HIS A 260 18.34 15.57 -1.41
CA HIS A 260 18.26 15.46 -2.88
C HIS A 260 19.26 14.46 -3.49
N PRO A 261 19.27 13.20 -3.04
CA PRO A 261 20.16 12.21 -3.62
C PRO A 261 19.82 12.00 -5.10
N SER A 262 20.85 11.85 -5.94
CA SER A 262 20.66 11.38 -7.32
C SER A 262 19.93 10.03 -7.29
N ARG A 263 18.87 9.90 -8.09
CA ARG A 263 18.03 8.70 -8.16
C ARG A 263 18.24 7.97 -9.47
N THR A 264 18.38 6.65 -9.38
CA THR A 264 18.47 5.74 -10.52
C THR A 264 17.20 4.91 -10.60
N LEU A 265 16.57 4.87 -11.77
CA LEU A 265 15.39 4.05 -12.02
C LEU A 265 15.79 2.56 -11.97
N VAL A 266 15.07 1.75 -11.19
CA VAL A 266 15.30 0.30 -11.05
C VAL A 266 14.11 -0.55 -11.46
N ALA A 267 12.89 0.01 -11.46
CA ALA A 267 11.72 -0.69 -11.99
C ALA A 267 10.65 0.27 -12.54
N VAL A 268 9.89 -0.21 -13.52
CA VAL A 268 8.65 0.39 -14.01
C VAL A 268 7.55 -0.66 -13.94
N ILE A 269 6.48 -0.36 -13.20
CA ILE A 269 5.38 -1.26 -12.93
C ILE A 269 4.13 -0.69 -13.58
N LYS A 270 3.49 -1.45 -14.48
CA LYS A 270 2.18 -1.12 -15.01
C LYS A 270 1.10 -1.45 -13.98
N LEU A 271 0.25 -0.47 -13.71
CA LEU A 271 -0.87 -0.58 -12.78
C LEU A 271 -2.03 -1.37 -13.41
N SER A 272 -2.75 -2.10 -12.57
CA SER A 272 -3.81 -3.02 -13.00
C SER A 272 -5.15 -2.33 -13.32
N MET A 273 -5.38 -1.14 -12.79
CA MET A 273 -6.61 -0.35 -12.95
C MET A 273 -6.37 1.01 -13.63
N PRO A 274 -7.43 1.74 -14.02
CA PRO A 274 -7.31 3.12 -14.50
C PRO A 274 -6.65 4.06 -13.48
N PHE A 275 -5.91 5.06 -13.97
CA PHE A 275 -5.16 6.01 -13.15
C PHE A 275 -6.01 6.69 -12.07
N GLU A 276 -7.27 7.01 -12.40
CA GLU A 276 -8.20 7.75 -11.56
C GLU A 276 -8.53 7.03 -10.25
N ASN A 277 -8.30 5.71 -10.17
CA ASN A 277 -8.49 4.93 -8.93
C ASN A 277 -7.28 5.07 -7.98
N TYR A 278 -6.11 5.39 -8.51
CA TYR A 278 -4.88 5.59 -7.72
C TYR A 278 -4.63 7.06 -7.36
N ASP A 279 -5.44 7.97 -7.89
CA ASP A 279 -5.30 9.40 -7.64
C ASP A 279 -5.40 9.71 -6.14
N GLN A 280 -4.54 10.64 -5.69
CA GLN A 280 -4.48 11.03 -4.29
C GLN A 280 -5.82 11.63 -3.82
N LEU A 281 -6.52 12.37 -4.69
CA LEU A 281 -7.82 12.95 -4.35
C LEU A 281 -8.91 11.87 -4.21
N ALA A 282 -8.85 10.81 -5.02
CA ALA A 282 -9.75 9.66 -4.88
C ALA A 282 -9.54 8.98 -3.52
N ARG A 283 -8.28 8.76 -3.11
CA ARG A 283 -7.97 8.22 -1.77
C ARG A 283 -8.41 9.18 -0.65
N GLN A 284 -8.18 10.47 -0.80
CA GLN A 284 -8.57 11.48 0.18
C GLN A 284 -10.08 11.65 0.29
N SER A 285 -10.85 11.22 -0.70
CA SER A 285 -12.31 11.20 -0.68
C SER A 285 -12.89 10.12 0.23
N LEU A 286 -12.05 9.21 0.76
CA LEU A 286 -12.46 8.14 1.66
C LEU A 286 -12.01 8.43 3.09
N SER A 287 -12.85 8.03 4.03
CA SER A 287 -12.57 8.02 5.47
C SER A 287 -12.71 6.61 6.01
N LYS A 288 -11.68 6.13 6.70
CA LYS A 288 -11.72 4.82 7.36
C LYS A 288 -12.53 4.94 8.63
N ARG A 289 -13.36 3.94 8.95
CA ARG A 289 -14.06 3.87 10.23
C ARG A 289 -13.55 2.74 11.09
N GLU A 290 -13.19 3.07 12.32
CA GLU A 290 -12.67 2.16 13.32
C GLU A 290 -13.40 2.40 14.63
N THR A 291 -13.25 1.50 15.59
CA THR A 291 -13.80 1.71 16.93
C THR A 291 -13.15 2.94 17.57
N CYS A 292 -13.94 3.80 18.22
CA CYS A 292 -13.42 4.98 18.89
C CYS A 292 -12.45 4.59 20.02
N TYR A 293 -11.34 5.30 20.15
CA TYR A 293 -10.36 5.04 21.19
C TYR A 293 -11.00 5.18 22.58
N GLY A 294 -10.82 4.21 23.47
CA GLY A 294 -11.38 4.24 24.84
C GLY A 294 -12.91 4.20 24.94
N ASN A 295 -13.65 4.15 23.82
CA ASN A 295 -15.11 4.12 23.76
C ASN A 295 -15.58 3.03 22.77
N PRO A 296 -15.55 1.75 23.17
CA PRO A 296 -15.70 0.61 22.26
C PRO A 296 -17.10 0.45 21.65
N ASN A 297 -18.11 1.09 22.22
CA ASN A 297 -19.49 1.06 21.72
C ASN A 297 -19.72 2.08 20.59
N ASP A 298 -18.74 2.95 20.34
CA ASP A 298 -18.81 3.97 19.31
C ASP A 298 -17.74 3.75 18.24
N ASP A 299 -18.00 4.34 17.09
CA ASP A 299 -17.15 4.25 15.92
C ASP A 299 -16.75 5.65 15.44
N CYS A 300 -15.46 5.78 15.13
CA CYS A 300 -14.82 7.02 14.76
C CYS A 300 -14.15 6.90 13.39
N VAL A 301 -13.99 8.03 12.72
CA VAL A 301 -13.22 8.19 11.49
C VAL A 301 -11.75 8.21 11.86
N ALA A 302 -11.01 7.18 11.45
CA ALA A 302 -9.58 7.05 11.67
C ALA A 302 -8.78 7.79 10.58
N ASN A 303 -7.71 8.48 10.99
CA ASN A 303 -6.68 9.05 10.11
C ASN A 303 -7.15 10.05 9.04
N GLY A 304 -8.25 10.77 9.30
CA GLY A 304 -8.68 11.89 8.46
C GLY A 304 -7.87 13.16 8.73
N ALA A 305 -7.60 13.94 7.67
CA ALA A 305 -7.22 15.34 7.85
C ALA A 305 -8.34 16.06 8.64
N SER A 306 -7.96 16.88 9.60
CA SER A 306 -8.89 17.53 10.52
C SER A 306 -8.57 19.01 10.70
N ILE A 307 -9.57 19.75 11.18
CA ILE A 307 -9.46 21.14 11.60
C ILE A 307 -9.64 21.16 13.11
N ASP A 308 -8.65 21.67 13.82
CA ASP A 308 -8.71 21.87 15.26
C ASP A 308 -9.57 23.11 15.58
N LEU A 309 -10.72 22.88 16.21
CA LEU A 309 -11.56 23.95 16.75
C LEU A 309 -10.98 24.46 18.08
N TYR A 310 -10.48 23.53 18.89
CA TYR A 310 -9.91 23.81 20.20
C TYR A 310 -8.91 22.74 20.62
N THR A 311 -7.81 23.20 21.23
CA THR A 311 -6.79 22.34 21.88
C THR A 311 -6.58 22.86 23.29
N GLY A 312 -7.03 22.09 24.27
CA GLY A 312 -6.83 22.33 25.69
C GLY A 312 -5.81 21.34 26.26
N GLY A 313 -4.83 21.85 27.01
CA GLY A 313 -3.79 21.05 27.68
C GLY A 313 -2.80 20.36 26.73
N GLY A 314 -1.60 20.06 27.23
CA GLY A 314 -0.65 19.15 26.56
C GLY A 314 -0.78 17.72 27.11
N ASN A 315 -0.20 16.72 26.44
CA ASN A 315 -0.12 15.32 26.94
C ASN A 315 0.64 15.17 28.28
N ALA A 316 1.16 16.26 28.83
CA ALA A 316 1.83 16.32 30.12
C ALA A 316 0.79 16.20 31.25
N GLY A 317 0.37 14.97 31.57
CA GLY A 317 -0.51 14.74 32.72
C GLY A 317 -1.35 13.46 32.73
N ILE A 318 -1.10 12.49 31.85
CA ILE A 318 -1.74 11.17 31.97
C ILE A 318 -1.16 10.48 33.22
N SER A 319 -1.83 10.65 34.35
CA SER A 319 -1.57 9.87 35.58
C SER A 319 -2.05 8.43 35.38
N GLY A 320 -1.55 7.47 36.18
CA GLY A 320 -1.62 6.04 35.87
C GLY A 320 -3.02 5.44 35.62
N ASN A 321 -4.10 6.09 36.06
CA ASN A 321 -5.48 5.61 35.86
C ASN A 321 -6.23 6.37 34.75
N MET A 322 -5.62 7.37 34.12
CA MET A 322 -6.24 8.14 33.05
C MET A 322 -5.98 7.48 31.71
N ILE A 323 -7.00 7.46 30.85
CA ILE A 323 -6.90 6.98 29.48
C ILE A 323 -7.35 8.07 28.52
N MET A 324 -6.80 8.07 27.31
CA MET A 324 -7.40 8.84 26.22
C MET A 324 -8.72 8.18 25.82
N ARG A 325 -9.68 8.99 25.42
CA ARG A 325 -10.97 8.59 24.88
C ARG A 325 -11.27 9.44 23.66
N GLU A 326 -12.03 8.91 22.74
CA GLU A 326 -12.53 9.60 21.56
C GLU A 326 -14.04 9.41 21.46
N ILE A 327 -14.76 10.48 21.20
CA ILE A 327 -16.14 10.41 20.76
C ILE A 327 -16.26 11.09 19.40
N GLN A 328 -17.10 10.53 18.53
CA GLN A 328 -17.47 11.19 17.28
C GLN A 328 -18.97 11.06 17.06
N GLY A 329 -19.58 12.13 16.55
CA GLY A 329 -21.02 12.14 16.33
C GLY A 329 -21.54 13.43 15.75
N LYS A 330 -22.87 13.50 15.63
CA LYS A 330 -23.59 14.68 15.13
C LYS A 330 -23.83 15.68 16.24
N VAL A 331 -23.57 16.95 15.97
CA VAL A 331 -24.02 18.04 16.84
C VAL A 331 -25.55 18.05 16.90
N VAL A 332 -26.10 17.90 18.10
CA VAL A 332 -27.55 17.98 18.36
C VAL A 332 -27.92 19.20 19.18
N GLY A 333 -26.94 19.92 19.73
CA GLY A 333 -27.16 21.17 20.46
C GLY A 333 -25.92 22.04 20.50
N LEU A 334 -26.12 23.36 20.39
CA LEU A 334 -25.10 24.40 20.53
C LEU A 334 -25.61 25.43 21.53
N ASN A 335 -24.91 25.61 22.64
CA ASN A 335 -25.29 26.56 23.69
C ASN A 335 -24.04 27.20 24.31
N GLY A 336 -23.56 28.27 23.68
CA GLY A 336 -22.36 28.98 24.10
C GLY A 336 -21.15 28.04 24.14
N ASN A 337 -20.53 27.90 25.31
CA ASN A 337 -19.37 27.03 25.50
C ASN A 337 -19.71 25.53 25.65
N LYS A 338 -20.99 25.14 25.48
CA LYS A 338 -21.44 23.75 25.54
C LYS A 338 -21.91 23.26 24.18
N THR A 339 -21.43 22.09 23.79
CA THR A 339 -21.85 21.38 22.58
C THR A 339 -22.39 20.01 22.94
N SER A 340 -23.61 19.69 22.49
CA SER A 340 -24.16 18.33 22.63
C SER A 340 -23.94 17.54 21.35
N ILE A 341 -23.38 16.34 21.48
CA ILE A 341 -22.97 15.45 20.38
C ILE A 341 -23.67 14.11 20.56
N ARG A 342 -24.40 13.65 19.56
CA ARG A 342 -24.97 12.29 19.51
C ARG A 342 -24.03 11.36 18.76
N SER A 343 -23.45 10.39 19.46
CA SER A 343 -22.54 9.40 18.89
C SER A 343 -23.25 8.31 18.10
N SER A 344 -22.48 7.40 17.49
CA SER A 344 -22.99 6.27 16.71
C SER A 344 -23.87 5.30 17.49
N SER A 345 -23.63 5.13 18.80
CA SER A 345 -24.45 4.30 19.69
C SER A 345 -25.77 4.97 20.08
N GLY A 346 -25.97 6.24 19.72
CA GLY A 346 -27.13 7.04 20.11
C GLY A 346 -26.94 7.79 21.44
N THR A 347 -25.83 7.56 22.14
CA THR A 347 -25.48 8.28 23.36
C THR A 347 -25.28 9.77 23.07
N VAL A 348 -25.79 10.64 23.95
CA VAL A 348 -25.60 12.08 23.86
C VAL A 348 -24.56 12.52 24.88
N PHE A 349 -23.46 13.06 24.39
CA PHE A 349 -22.40 13.66 25.17
C PHE A 349 -22.53 15.18 25.17
N THR A 350 -22.24 15.82 26.30
CA THR A 350 -22.12 17.28 26.41
C THR A 350 -20.67 17.62 26.61
N VAL A 351 -20.08 18.36 25.67
CA VAL A 351 -18.71 18.83 25.72
C VAL A 351 -18.71 20.29 26.14
N THR A 352 -17.99 20.61 27.22
CA THR A 352 -17.84 21.98 27.72
C THR A 352 -16.41 22.46 27.47
N THR A 353 -16.27 23.55 26.73
CA THR A 353 -15.01 24.25 26.49
C THR A 353 -14.92 25.53 27.34
N PRO A 354 -13.73 26.16 27.49
CA PRO A 354 -13.62 27.41 28.27
C PRO A 354 -14.38 28.59 27.65
N THR A 355 -14.51 28.61 26.32
CA THR A 355 -15.20 29.64 25.54
C THR A 355 -16.12 29.01 24.50
N ASP A 356 -16.93 29.80 23.80
CA ASP A 356 -17.71 29.35 22.64
C ASP A 356 -16.81 29.18 21.41
N VAL A 357 -16.13 28.04 21.34
CA VAL A 357 -15.13 27.73 20.31
C VAL A 357 -15.74 27.55 18.92
N ILE A 358 -17.01 27.15 18.85
CA ILE A 358 -17.73 26.94 17.59
C ILE A 358 -18.11 28.28 16.97
N SER A 359 -18.65 29.21 17.77
CA SER A 359 -18.98 30.55 17.31
C SER A 359 -17.73 31.32 16.87
N ASP A 360 -16.65 31.23 17.65
CA ASP A 360 -15.35 31.82 17.29
C ASP A 360 -14.83 31.26 15.95
N TYR A 361 -14.80 29.93 15.81
CA TYR A 361 -14.38 29.28 14.57
C TYR A 361 -15.22 29.73 13.36
N ASN A 362 -16.55 29.66 13.48
CA ASN A 362 -17.46 29.99 12.39
C ASN A 362 -17.36 31.45 11.93
N THR A 363 -17.08 32.36 12.88
CA THR A 363 -16.99 33.80 12.62
C THR A 363 -15.62 34.17 12.07
N ASN A 364 -14.55 33.66 12.69
CA ASN A 364 -13.19 34.17 12.46
C ASN A 364 -12.32 33.29 11.56
N LYS A 365 -12.65 31.99 11.43
CA LYS A 365 -11.78 31.02 10.73
C LYS A 365 -12.45 30.35 9.52
N ALA A 366 -13.70 29.91 9.63
CA ALA A 366 -14.36 29.09 8.61
C ALA A 366 -14.33 29.75 7.21
N GLY A 367 -14.77 31.00 7.10
CA GLY A 367 -14.77 31.71 5.82
C GLY A 367 -13.40 32.17 5.34
N ARG A 368 -12.45 32.36 6.25
CA ARG A 368 -11.12 32.91 5.93
C ARG A 368 -10.12 31.83 5.48
N TYR A 369 -10.20 30.64 6.07
CA TYR A 369 -9.18 29.60 5.91
C TYR A 369 -9.72 28.26 5.41
N TYR A 370 -11.04 28.03 5.49
CA TYR A 370 -11.63 26.70 5.29
C TYR A 370 -12.86 26.72 4.39
N ASP A 371 -12.89 27.61 3.40
CA ASP A 371 -13.95 27.70 2.37
C ASP A 371 -15.38 27.67 2.93
N ASN A 372 -15.61 28.42 4.01
CA ASN A 372 -16.90 28.48 4.71
C ASN A 372 -17.40 27.12 5.22
N GLN A 373 -16.51 26.16 5.53
CA GLN A 373 -16.85 24.93 6.23
C GLN A 373 -17.29 25.24 7.67
N LYS A 374 -18.55 25.61 7.88
CA LYS A 374 -19.10 25.98 9.19
C LYS A 374 -19.56 24.76 9.98
N VAL A 375 -19.51 24.88 11.30
CA VAL A 375 -20.07 23.92 12.26
C VAL A 375 -21.46 24.36 12.67
N VAL A 376 -22.46 23.52 12.45
CA VAL A 376 -23.86 23.77 12.77
C VAL A 376 -24.48 22.52 13.40
N ILE A 377 -25.73 22.61 13.89
CA ILE A 377 -26.50 21.43 14.27
C ILE A 377 -26.58 20.48 13.06
N GLY A 378 -26.24 19.22 13.28
CA GLY A 378 -26.11 18.18 12.26
C GLY A 378 -24.69 17.96 11.73
N SER A 379 -23.73 18.86 12.01
CA SER A 379 -22.32 18.66 11.64
C SER A 379 -21.71 17.48 12.42
N ASN A 380 -20.83 16.72 11.79
CA ASN A 380 -20.05 15.67 12.46
C ASN A 380 -18.80 16.28 13.12
N ILE A 381 -18.57 15.95 14.38
CA ILE A 381 -17.46 16.41 15.21
C ILE A 381 -16.80 15.22 15.89
N SER A 382 -15.47 15.25 16.02
CA SER A 382 -14.69 14.36 16.88
C SER A 382 -14.14 15.14 18.08
N VAL A 383 -14.16 14.52 19.26
CA VAL A 383 -13.54 15.04 20.48
C VAL A 383 -12.67 13.96 21.08
N LYS A 384 -11.37 14.22 21.16
CA LYS A 384 -10.41 13.42 21.92
C LYS A 384 -10.18 14.07 23.26
N TYR A 385 -10.23 13.30 24.33
CA TYR A 385 -10.10 13.81 25.68
C TYR A 385 -9.45 12.77 26.58
N VAL A 386 -8.96 13.20 27.73
CA VAL A 386 -8.46 12.29 28.76
C VAL A 386 -9.49 12.23 29.89
N ASP A 387 -9.82 11.01 30.32
CA ASP A 387 -10.73 10.75 31.42
C ASP A 387 -10.24 9.56 32.26
N ASP A 388 -10.85 9.35 33.42
CA ASP A 388 -10.60 8.14 34.21
C ASP A 388 -11.02 6.90 33.40
N LYS A 389 -10.22 5.83 33.50
CA LYS A 389 -10.49 4.54 32.85
C LYS A 389 -11.86 3.97 33.23
N ASP A 390 -12.30 4.19 34.46
CA ASP A 390 -13.56 3.62 34.97
C ASP A 390 -14.74 4.62 34.90
N ALA A 391 -14.48 5.87 34.49
CA ALA A 391 -15.53 6.86 34.30
C ALA A 391 -16.49 6.48 33.16
N GLN A 392 -17.79 6.63 33.41
CA GLN A 392 -18.86 6.51 32.41
C GLN A 392 -19.61 7.84 32.30
N THR A 393 -18.87 8.93 32.10
CA THR A 393 -19.48 10.27 32.04
C THR A 393 -19.91 10.61 30.61
N THR A 394 -21.09 11.22 30.49
CA THR A 394 -21.54 11.87 29.25
C THR A 394 -21.22 13.37 29.24
N GLU A 395 -20.75 13.92 30.36
CA GLU A 395 -20.35 15.32 30.51
C GLU A 395 -18.82 15.42 30.45
N ILE A 396 -18.30 15.98 29.35
CA ILE A 396 -16.88 16.07 29.07
C ILE A 396 -16.41 17.50 29.35
N SER A 397 -15.63 17.66 30.41
CA SER A 397 -14.93 18.89 30.79
C SER A 397 -13.50 18.56 31.20
N ALA A 398 -12.72 18.05 30.25
CA ALA A 398 -11.38 17.54 30.49
C ALA A 398 -10.31 18.64 30.42
N ALA A 399 -9.27 18.52 31.25
CA ALA A 399 -8.10 19.40 31.21
C ALA A 399 -7.29 19.22 29.90
N TYR A 400 -7.29 18.01 29.36
CA TYR A 400 -6.84 17.72 28.01
C TYR A 400 -8.05 17.45 27.11
N MET A 401 -8.21 18.26 26.06
CA MET A 401 -9.26 18.10 25.07
C MET A 401 -8.80 18.60 23.70
N LEU A 402 -9.03 17.80 22.68
CA LEU A 402 -8.84 18.15 21.29
C LEU A 402 -10.19 18.03 20.59
N PHE A 403 -10.74 19.18 20.20
CA PHE A 403 -12.05 19.30 19.58
C PHE A 403 -11.85 19.55 18.08
N GLN A 404 -12.30 18.64 17.23
CA GLN A 404 -11.97 18.62 15.81
C GLN A 404 -13.19 18.41 14.91
N ILE A 405 -13.09 18.90 13.69
CA ILE A 405 -13.94 18.50 12.56
C ILE A 405 -13.10 17.87 11.46
N GLU A 406 -13.69 16.96 10.72
CA GLU A 406 -13.06 16.40 9.52
C GLU A 406 -12.89 17.50 8.46
N LEU A 407 -11.70 17.60 7.88
CA LEU A 407 -11.44 18.47 6.74
C LEU A 407 -12.07 17.84 5.49
N VAL A 408 -13.09 18.50 4.93
CA VAL A 408 -13.91 17.96 3.83
C VAL A 408 -13.21 18.11 2.48
N SER A 409 -12.33 19.11 2.31
CA SER A 409 -11.52 19.31 1.10
C SER A 409 -10.36 20.26 1.39
N LYS A 410 -9.14 19.92 0.94
CA LYS A 410 -8.22 20.95 0.46
C LYS A 410 -8.60 21.16 -1.01
N GLN A 411 -9.20 22.30 -1.35
CA GLN A 411 -8.85 22.82 -2.66
C GLN A 411 -7.35 23.08 -2.59
N ASP A 412 -6.59 22.22 -3.25
CA ASP A 412 -5.18 22.36 -3.60
C ASP A 412 -4.25 22.92 -2.48
N PRO A 413 -3.42 22.08 -1.82
CA PRO A 413 -2.40 22.56 -0.89
C PRO A 413 -1.48 23.66 -1.46
N THR A 414 -1.45 23.85 -2.79
CA THR A 414 -0.64 24.86 -3.47
C THR A 414 -1.16 26.30 -3.35
N LYS A 415 -2.30 26.56 -2.69
CA LYS A 415 -2.71 27.94 -2.33
C LYS A 415 -2.40 28.34 -0.88
N ALA A 416 -1.84 27.44 -0.08
CA ALA A 416 -1.53 27.70 1.33
C ALA A 416 -0.02 27.84 1.64
N TYR A 417 0.84 27.82 0.62
CA TYR A 417 2.27 28.11 0.75
C TYR A 417 2.75 28.97 -0.42
#